data_AF-A0A6N2D293-F1
#
_entry.id   AF-A0A6N2D293-F1
#
_cell.length_a   1.000
_cell.length_b   1.000
_cell.length_c   1.000
_cell.angle_alpha   90.00
_cell.angle_beta   90.00
_cell.angle_gamma   90.00
#
_symmetry.space_group_name_H-M   'P 1'
#
loop_
_entity.id
_entity.type
_entity.pdbx_description
1 polymer ?
#
loop_
_entity_poly.entity_id
_entity_poly.type
_entity_poly.pdbx_seq_one_letter_code
_entity_poly.pdbx_strand_id
1 'polypeptide(L)'
;MSTLVSEDLRKAVKLFNRWQFAEAAEAFEKLLPLHAGTDRALLDVLGLLSTGFNRIWHKGGEPNALVNYLEKGLEQLEPLGTNSWGIDTQALRDSVAQCIEEAMRWRRGDVDVYNRDLIPRLELHDPT
;
A
#
# COMPACT_ATOMS: atom_id res chain seq x y z
N MET A 1 20.96 -3.93 15.53
CA MET A 1 19.59 -3.71 16.04
C MET A 1 18.76 -4.89 15.59
N SER A 2 17.96 -5.49 16.48
CA SER A 2 17.22 -6.72 16.21
C SER A 2 16.34 -6.56 14.96
N THR A 3 16.63 -7.35 13.93
CA THR A 3 15.99 -7.41 12.61
C THR A 3 14.64 -8.15 12.64
N LEU A 4 13.95 -8.11 13.77
CA LEU A 4 12.64 -8.74 13.93
C LEU A 4 11.55 -7.75 13.54
N VAL A 5 10.68 -8.18 12.63
CA VAL A 5 9.47 -7.44 12.28
C VAL A 5 8.60 -7.29 13.54
N SER A 6 8.28 -6.05 13.90
CA SER A 6 7.51 -5.75 15.12
C SER A 6 6.08 -6.29 15.02
N GLU A 7 5.49 -6.66 16.17
CA GLU A 7 4.10 -7.11 16.23
C GLU A 7 3.13 -6.03 15.72
N ASP A 8 3.46 -4.76 15.94
CA ASP A 8 2.67 -3.63 15.43
C ASP A 8 2.70 -3.54 13.90
N LEU A 9 3.85 -3.79 13.26
CA LEU A 9 3.94 -3.86 11.80
C LEU A 9 3.16 -5.07 11.26
N ARG A 10 3.27 -6.24 11.91
CA ARG A 10 2.46 -7.43 11.54
C ARG A 10 0.96 -7.13 11.66
N LYS A 11 0.55 -6.36 12.66
CA LYS A 11 -0.83 -5.93 12.83
C LYS A 11 -1.28 -4.98 11.73
N ALA A 12 -0.48 -3.96 11.39
CA ALA A 12 -0.78 -3.02 10.31
C ALA A 12 -0.95 -3.74 8.96
N VAL A 13 -0.04 -4.66 8.63
CA VAL A 13 -0.14 -5.51 7.43
C VAL A 13 -1.39 -6.39 7.44
N LYS A 14 -1.76 -6.98 8.58
CA LYS A 14 -3.01 -7.75 8.69
C LYS A 14 -4.25 -6.89 8.45
N LEU A 15 -4.28 -5.64 8.89
CA LEU A 15 -5.38 -4.71 8.62
C LEU A 15 -5.48 -4.44 7.11
N PHE A 16 -4.34 -4.15 6.47
CA PHE A 16 -4.27 -3.92 5.02
C PHE A 16 -4.81 -5.12 4.22
N ASN A 17 -4.30 -6.33 4.52
CA ASN A 17 -4.69 -7.56 3.84
C ASN A 17 -6.15 -7.97 4.09
N ARG A 18 -6.81 -7.38 5.09
CA ARG A 18 -8.24 -7.55 5.39
C ARG A 18 -9.10 -6.42 4.83
N TRP A 19 -8.53 -5.55 4.02
CA TRP A 19 -9.18 -4.38 3.44
C TRP A 19 -9.71 -3.37 4.46
N GLN A 20 -9.11 -3.35 5.66
CA GLN A 20 -9.34 -2.35 6.71
C GLN A 20 -8.37 -1.19 6.49
N PHE A 21 -8.52 -0.51 5.35
CA PHE A 21 -7.50 0.38 4.82
C PHE A 21 -7.36 1.69 5.62
N ALA A 22 -8.44 2.22 6.16
CA ALA A 22 -8.38 3.39 7.05
C ALA A 22 -7.56 3.06 8.30
N GLU A 23 -7.85 1.92 8.94
CA GLU A 23 -7.14 1.45 10.13
C GLU A 23 -5.69 1.07 9.82
N ALA A 24 -5.42 0.51 8.63
CA ALA A 24 -4.07 0.22 8.17
C ALA A 24 -3.25 1.49 8.01
N ALA A 25 -3.82 2.53 7.38
CA ALA A 25 -3.16 3.83 7.20
C ALA A 25 -2.74 4.44 8.55
N GLU A 26 -3.66 4.50 9.51
CA GLU A 26 -3.37 4.97 10.87
C GLU A 26 -2.30 4.13 11.57
N ALA A 27 -2.32 2.81 11.39
CA ALA A 27 -1.36 1.91 12.01
C ALA A 27 0.06 2.12 11.44
N PHE A 28 0.20 2.32 10.13
CA PHE A 28 1.50 2.65 9.52
C PHE A 28 1.98 4.05 9.96
N GLU A 29 1.09 5.05 10.02
CA GLU A 29 1.45 6.40 10.46
C GLU A 29 1.98 6.42 11.90
N LYS A 30 1.36 5.65 12.80
CA LYS A 30 1.83 5.50 14.19
C LYS A 30 3.23 4.92 14.31
N LEU A 31 3.68 4.15 13.31
CA LEU A 31 5.02 3.57 13.28
C LEU A 31 6.07 4.56 12.75
N LEU A 32 5.70 5.51 11.88
CA LEU A 32 6.64 6.49 11.29
C LEU A 32 7.64 7.13 12.27
N PRO A 33 7.24 7.66 13.45
CA PRO A 33 8.18 8.30 14.38
C PRO A 33 9.21 7.34 14.99
N LEU A 34 8.99 6.02 14.89
CA LEU A 34 9.87 4.99 15.44
C LEU A 34 10.94 4.51 14.45
N HIS A 35 10.86 4.92 13.18
CA HIS A 35 11.72 4.45 12.10
C HIS A 35 12.36 5.62 11.34
N ALA A 36 13.46 5.31 10.63
CA ALA A 36 14.19 6.25 9.79
C ALA A 36 14.66 5.59 8.49
N GLY A 37 15.09 6.38 7.51
CA GLY A 37 15.61 5.88 6.23
C GLY A 37 14.57 5.11 5.42
N THR A 38 15.00 4.02 4.77
CA THR A 38 14.18 3.17 3.88
C THR A 38 12.94 2.63 4.57
N ASP A 39 13.07 2.22 5.82
CA ASP A 39 11.99 1.67 6.64
C ASP A 39 10.87 2.71 6.85
N ARG A 40 11.25 3.94 7.21
CA ARG A 40 10.30 5.05 7.34
C ARG A 40 9.64 5.37 6.00
N ALA A 41 10.41 5.39 4.91
CA ALA A 41 9.87 5.66 3.58
C ALA A 41 8.87 4.58 3.14
N LEU A 42 9.15 3.30 3.41
CA LEU A 42 8.23 2.21 3.14
C LEU A 42 6.93 2.35 3.95
N LEU A 43 7.01 2.68 5.25
CA LEU A 43 5.79 2.93 6.05
C LEU A 43 4.95 4.07 5.49
N ASP A 44 5.58 5.15 5.05
CA ASP A 44 4.90 6.31 4.47
C ASP A 44 4.12 5.91 3.21
N VAL A 45 4.79 5.17 2.33
CA VAL A 45 4.17 4.59 1.13
C VAL A 45 3.01 3.66 1.48
N LEU A 46 3.18 2.73 2.43
CA LEU A 46 2.13 1.79 2.80
C LEU A 46 0.90 2.51 3.39
N GLY A 47 1.12 3.57 4.17
CA GLY A 47 0.05 4.46 4.64
C GLY A 47 -0.66 5.20 3.49
N LEU A 48 0.11 5.69 2.52
CA LEU A 48 -0.38 6.38 1.34
C LEU A 48 -1.24 5.45 0.45
N LEU A 49 -0.75 4.24 0.16
CA LEU A 49 -1.48 3.22 -0.60
C LEU A 49 -2.76 2.80 0.13
N SER A 50 -2.69 2.61 1.44
CA SER A 50 -3.86 2.32 2.28
C SER A 50 -4.92 3.42 2.13
N THR A 51 -4.50 4.69 2.23
CA THR A 51 -5.40 5.83 2.02
C THR A 51 -6.03 5.82 0.64
N GLY A 52 -5.26 5.46 -0.40
CA GLY A 52 -5.74 5.28 -1.77
C GLY A 52 -6.81 4.19 -1.87
N PHE A 53 -6.53 2.97 -1.40
CA PHE A 53 -7.48 1.85 -1.51
C PHE A 53 -8.76 2.07 -0.69
N ASN A 54 -8.71 2.82 0.41
CA ASN A 54 -9.91 3.19 1.17
C ASN A 54 -10.93 3.97 0.32
N ARG A 55 -10.48 4.67 -0.73
CA ARG A 55 -11.32 5.49 -1.62
C ARG A 55 -12.33 4.69 -2.44
N ILE A 56 -12.13 3.38 -2.55
CA ILE A 56 -13.00 2.55 -3.37
C ILE A 56 -14.36 2.34 -2.67
N TRP A 57 -14.45 2.40 -1.34
CA TRP A 57 -15.66 2.00 -0.59
C TRP A 57 -16.72 3.12 -0.44
N HIS A 58 -16.42 4.35 -0.88
CA HIS A 58 -17.40 5.43 -0.87
C HIS A 58 -18.51 5.18 -1.90
N LYS A 59 -19.71 5.75 -1.70
CA LYS A 59 -20.84 5.60 -2.64
C LYS A 59 -20.47 6.21 -4.00
N GLY A 60 -20.30 5.35 -5.01
CA GLY A 60 -19.80 5.74 -6.35
C GLY A 60 -18.28 5.74 -6.48
N GLY A 61 -17.55 5.57 -5.37
CA GLY A 61 -16.09 5.55 -5.31
C GLY A 61 -15.42 6.87 -5.71
N GLU A 62 -14.13 6.99 -5.43
CA GLU A 62 -13.35 8.17 -5.81
C GLU A 62 -12.17 7.78 -6.74
N PRO A 63 -12.43 7.38 -8.00
CA PRO A 63 -11.39 6.86 -8.90
C PRO A 63 -10.25 7.86 -9.16
N ASN A 64 -10.55 9.16 -9.23
CA ASN A 64 -9.53 10.21 -9.34
C ASN A 64 -8.59 10.22 -8.12
N ALA A 65 -9.15 10.11 -6.92
CA ALA A 65 -8.36 10.08 -5.70
C ALA A 65 -7.52 8.80 -5.64
N LEU A 66 -8.12 7.63 -5.96
CA LEU A 66 -7.40 6.36 -6.01
C LEU A 66 -6.18 6.46 -6.93
N VAL A 67 -6.35 6.88 -8.19
CA VAL A 67 -5.23 7.04 -9.14
C VAL A 67 -4.15 7.94 -8.56
N ASN A 68 -4.51 9.12 -8.05
CA ASN A 68 -3.53 10.07 -7.50
C ASN A 68 -2.73 9.49 -6.32
N TYR A 69 -3.36 8.70 -5.44
CA TYR A 69 -2.66 8.06 -4.32
C TYR A 69 -1.75 6.92 -4.78
N LEU A 70 -2.21 6.10 -5.74
CA LEU A 70 -1.44 4.99 -6.26
C LEU A 70 -0.22 5.46 -7.08
N GLU A 71 -0.38 6.48 -7.92
CA GLU A 71 0.73 7.07 -8.69
C GLU A 71 1.80 7.62 -7.75
N LYS A 72 1.42 8.42 -6.76
CA LYS A 72 2.36 8.93 -5.75
C LYS A 72 3.03 7.82 -4.94
N GLY A 73 2.28 6.77 -4.60
CA GLY A 73 2.82 5.60 -3.92
C GLY A 73 3.85 4.87 -4.78
N LEU A 74 3.58 4.72 -6.08
CA LEU A 74 4.50 4.11 -7.03
C LEU A 74 5.79 4.93 -7.19
N GLU A 75 5.68 6.25 -7.37
CA GLU A 75 6.83 7.17 -7.45
C GLU A 75 7.73 7.08 -6.22
N GLN A 76 7.13 6.93 -5.03
CA GLN A 76 7.87 6.79 -3.78
C GLN A 76 8.42 5.37 -3.56
N LEU A 77 7.81 4.34 -4.16
CA LEU A 77 8.34 2.98 -4.15
C LEU A 77 9.58 2.87 -5.01
N GLU A 78 9.66 3.51 -6.18
CA GLU A 78 10.77 3.40 -7.14
C GLU A 78 12.18 3.51 -6.54
N PRO A 79 12.50 4.52 -5.70
CA PRO A 79 13.83 4.66 -5.13
C PRO A 79 14.17 3.64 -4.02
N LEU A 80 13.18 2.88 -3.52
CA LEU A 80 13.42 1.87 -2.50
C LEU A 80 14.24 0.71 -3.07
N GLY A 81 15.03 0.04 -2.23
CA GLY A 81 15.64 -1.24 -2.62
C GLY A 81 14.57 -2.30 -2.88
N THR A 82 14.94 -3.45 -3.42
CA THR A 82 14.01 -4.54 -3.79
C THR A 82 13.41 -5.28 -2.60
N ASN A 83 13.91 -5.05 -1.38
CA ASN A 83 13.43 -5.73 -0.18
C ASN A 83 13.60 -4.85 1.07
N SER A 84 12.54 -4.66 1.84
CA SER A 84 12.58 -4.08 3.19
C SER A 84 11.53 -4.79 4.06
N TRP A 85 11.94 -5.24 5.26
CA TRP A 85 11.15 -6.12 6.15
C TRP A 85 10.57 -7.38 5.49
N GLY A 86 11.26 -7.89 4.47
CA GLY A 86 10.78 -9.03 3.69
C GLY A 86 9.63 -8.70 2.75
N ILE A 87 9.21 -7.44 2.65
CA ILE A 87 8.28 -7.00 1.61
C ILE A 87 9.08 -6.90 0.32
N ASP A 88 8.72 -7.73 -0.66
CA ASP A 88 9.19 -7.61 -2.03
C ASP A 88 8.60 -6.33 -2.66
N THR A 89 9.40 -5.27 -2.64
CA THR A 89 8.97 -3.96 -3.15
C THR A 89 8.83 -3.96 -4.66
N GLN A 90 9.51 -4.86 -5.37
CA GLN A 90 9.37 -4.98 -6.82
C GLN A 90 8.01 -5.60 -7.16
N ALA A 91 7.64 -6.71 -6.51
CA ALA A 91 6.32 -7.30 -6.67
C ALA A 91 5.21 -6.32 -6.26
N LEU A 92 5.43 -5.51 -5.22
CA LEU A 92 4.49 -4.46 -4.82
C LEU A 92 4.35 -3.37 -5.89
N ARG A 93 5.45 -2.89 -6.50
CA ARG A 93 5.40 -1.93 -7.61
C ARG A 93 4.61 -2.46 -8.79
N ASP A 94 4.90 -3.69 -9.21
CA ASP A 94 4.23 -4.32 -10.35
C ASP A 94 2.71 -4.44 -10.09
N SER A 95 2.34 -4.80 -8.86
CA SER A 95 0.94 -4.88 -8.43
C SER A 95 0.26 -3.50 -8.38
N VAL A 96 0.95 -2.48 -7.88
CA VAL A 96 0.43 -1.10 -7.84
C VAL A 96 0.26 -0.55 -9.25
N ALA A 97 1.16 -0.83 -10.18
CA ALA A 97 1.03 -0.45 -11.58
C ALA A 97 -0.25 -1.06 -12.22
N GLN A 98 -0.51 -2.35 -11.99
CA GLN A 98 -1.76 -2.98 -12.43
C GLN A 98 -3.00 -2.35 -11.79
N CYS A 99 -2.93 -2.00 -10.50
CA CYS A 99 -4.00 -1.28 -9.82
C CYS A 99 -4.25 0.10 -10.44
N ILE A 100 -3.21 0.82 -10.85
CA ILE A 100 -3.34 2.12 -11.55
C ILE A 100 -4.05 1.92 -12.89
N GLU A 101 -3.68 0.92 -13.68
CA GLU A 101 -4.34 0.62 -14.95
C GLU A 101 -5.84 0.34 -14.77
N GLU A 102 -6.21 -0.47 -13.77
CA GLU A 102 -7.61 -0.74 -13.46
C GLU A 102 -8.34 0.50 -12.93
N ALA A 103 -7.70 1.28 -12.05
CA ALA A 103 -8.27 2.52 -11.55
C ALA A 103 -8.52 3.52 -12.68
N MET A 104 -7.66 3.54 -13.70
CA MET A 104 -7.81 4.35 -14.90
C MET A 104 -8.97 3.88 -15.78
N ARG A 105 -9.17 2.56 -15.94
CA ARG A 105 -10.34 1.99 -16.63
C ARG A 105 -11.63 2.38 -15.90
N TRP A 106 -11.65 2.24 -14.58
CA TRP A 106 -12.77 2.65 -13.75
C TRP A 106 -13.05 4.16 -13.86
N ARG A 107 -12.01 4.99 -13.81
CA ARG A 107 -12.10 6.44 -13.99
C ARG A 107 -12.72 6.86 -15.33
N ARG A 108 -12.42 6.13 -16.41
CA ARG A 108 -12.99 6.37 -17.75
C ARG A 108 -14.42 5.85 -17.92
N GLY A 109 -14.88 4.99 -17.00
CA GLY A 109 -16.16 4.30 -17.13
C GLY A 109 -16.09 3.05 -18.01
N ASP A 110 -14.89 2.51 -18.28
CA ASP A 110 -14.73 1.26 -19.04
C ASP A 110 -15.20 0.04 -18.21
N VAL A 111 -15.24 0.19 -16.88
CA VAL A 111 -15.77 -0.75 -15.90
C VAL A 111 -16.62 0.00 -14.88
N ASP A 112 -17.71 -0.61 -14.42
CA ASP A 112 -18.63 0.03 -13.46
C ASP A 112 -18.04 0.10 -12.03
N VAL A 113 -17.22 -0.89 -11.69
CA VAL A 113 -16.63 -1.06 -10.36
C VAL A 113 -15.17 -1.46 -10.48
N TYR A 114 -14.34 -0.99 -9.54
CA TYR A 114 -12.95 -1.38 -9.45
C TYR A 114 -12.79 -2.87 -9.11
N ASN A 115 -11.92 -3.58 -9.83
CA ASN A 115 -11.58 -4.96 -9.51
C ASN A 115 -10.66 -5.05 -8.27
N ARG A 116 -11.25 -5.41 -7.14
CA ARG A 116 -10.58 -5.50 -5.83
C ARG A 116 -9.62 -6.69 -5.72
N ASP A 117 -9.74 -7.69 -6.58
CA ASP A 117 -8.86 -8.86 -6.55
C ASP A 117 -7.42 -8.51 -7.01
N LEU A 118 -7.24 -7.33 -7.63
CA LEU A 118 -5.93 -6.79 -8.00
C LEU A 118 -5.19 -6.14 -6.83
N ILE A 119 -5.87 -5.85 -5.72
CA ILE A 119 -5.22 -5.19 -4.58
C ILE A 119 -4.12 -6.11 -4.03
N PRO A 120 -2.86 -5.63 -3.91
CA PRO A 120 -1.76 -6.47 -3.48
C PRO A 120 -1.99 -7.01 -2.07
N ARG A 121 -1.41 -8.18 -1.79
CA ARG A 121 -1.23 -8.65 -0.42
C ARG A 121 0.19 -8.36 0.02
N LEU A 122 0.33 -7.81 1.21
CA LEU A 122 1.63 -7.57 1.83
C LEU A 122 2.06 -8.82 2.58
N GLU A 123 3.25 -9.31 2.29
CA GLU A 123 3.87 -10.42 3.00
C GLU A 123 5.12 -9.94 3.71
N LEU A 124 5.26 -10.34 4.98
CA LEU A 124 6.43 -10.01 5.80
C LEU A 124 7.27 -11.27 5.89
N HIS A 125 8.53 -11.16 5.52
CA HIS A 125 9.53 -12.22 5.72
C HIS A 125 10.57 -11.72 6.70
N ASP A 126 10.96 -12.57 7.66
CA ASP A 126 12.11 -12.25 8.48
C ASP A 126 13.35 -12.25 7.55
N PRO A 127 14.21 -11.21 7.59
CA PRO A 127 15.42 -11.21 6.78
C PRO A 127 16.30 -12.39 7.21
N THR A 128 16.53 -13.32 6.28
CA THR A 128 17.51 -14.42 6.42
C THR A 128 18.93 -13.91 6.57
#